data_AF-A0A355SF16-F1
#
_entry.id   AF-A0A355SF16-F1
#
_cell.length_a   1.000
_cell.length_b   1.000
_cell.length_c   1.000
_cell.angle_alpha   90.00
_cell.angle_beta   90.00
_cell.angle_gamma   90.00
#
_symmetry.space_group_name_H-M   'P 1'
#
loop_
_entity.id
_entity.type
_entity.pdbx_description
1 polymer ?
#
loop_
_entity_poly.entity_id
_entity_poly.type
_entity_poly.pdbx_seq_one_letter_code
_entity_poly.pdbx_strand_id
1 'polypeptide(L)'
;MEPWDGPAAVAFTDGVSVGAVLDRNGLRPARYSIMKNGIAVVASETGVLDFKPGEILEKGKLKPGEMLLIDTSKGRIMKDKEIKKAVCTAKQYGCIIKMGKINIEDFYGIQDNTCINPVILKEKQISFGYTLEDLNVLIGPMARDAKEPIGSMGNDTPLAVLSNREQNLFSYFKQLFSQVTNPPIDP
;
A
#
# COMPACT_ATOMS: atom_id res chain seq x y z
N MET A 1 -4.52 6.99 -11.27
CA MET A 1 -3.93 7.70 -10.13
C MET A 1 -3.59 6.65 -9.10
N GLU A 2 -2.31 6.48 -8.84
CA GLU A 2 -1.77 5.61 -7.82
C GLU A 2 -2.10 6.14 -6.40
N PRO A 3 -2.27 5.25 -5.41
CA PRO A 3 -2.50 5.67 -4.03
C PRO A 3 -1.32 6.47 -3.48
N TRP A 4 -1.62 7.57 -2.79
CA TRP A 4 -0.64 8.29 -1.98
C TRP A 4 -0.61 7.63 -0.60
N ASP A 5 0.33 6.71 -0.40
CA ASP A 5 0.35 5.78 0.74
C ASP A 5 1.27 6.25 1.89
N GLY A 6 1.03 5.67 3.07
CA GLY A 6 1.74 5.98 4.32
C GLY A 6 0.80 6.40 5.45
N PRO A 7 1.30 6.50 6.70
CA PRO A 7 0.48 6.86 7.85
C PRO A 7 -0.11 8.28 7.72
N ALA A 8 -1.44 8.39 7.59
CA ALA A 8 -2.10 9.67 7.37
C ALA A 8 -3.45 9.74 8.09
N ALA A 9 -3.63 10.78 8.90
CA ALA A 9 -4.93 11.25 9.36
C ALA A 9 -5.08 12.68 8.85
N VAL A 10 -5.93 12.86 7.84
CA VAL A 10 -6.05 14.12 7.10
C VAL A 10 -7.36 14.79 7.48
N ALA A 11 -7.28 15.99 8.05
CA ALA A 11 -8.41 16.91 8.12
C ALA A 11 -8.38 17.83 6.90
N PHE A 12 -9.53 18.05 6.26
CA PHE A 12 -9.63 18.82 5.03
C PHE A 12 -10.93 19.62 4.99
N THR A 13 -10.96 20.66 4.15
CA THR A 13 -12.15 21.45 3.88
C THR A 13 -12.10 22.02 2.47
N ASP A 14 -13.25 22.20 1.84
CA ASP A 14 -13.43 22.94 0.59
C ASP A 14 -14.06 24.34 0.83
N GLY A 15 -14.17 24.76 2.09
CA GLY A 15 -14.83 26.00 2.50
C GLY A 15 -16.34 25.87 2.81
N VAL A 16 -16.98 24.77 2.38
CA VAL A 16 -18.42 24.49 2.64
C VAL A 16 -18.60 23.20 3.44
N SER A 17 -17.74 22.22 3.23
CA SER A 17 -17.69 20.98 3.97
C SER A 17 -16.35 20.87 4.67
N VAL A 18 -16.35 20.26 5.85
CA VAL A 18 -15.14 19.90 6.58
C VAL A 18 -15.17 18.41 6.86
N GLY A 19 -14.04 17.73 6.69
CA GLY A 19 -13.97 16.29 6.83
C GLY A 19 -12.65 15.80 7.37
N ALA A 20 -12.66 14.53 7.73
CA ALA A 20 -11.47 13.79 8.11
C ALA A 20 -11.45 12.42 7.42
N VAL A 21 -10.27 11.99 6.99
CA VAL A 21 -10.02 10.66 6.39
C VAL A 21 -8.76 10.05 6.97
N LEU A 22 -8.79 8.73 7.12
CA LEU A 22 -7.65 7.94 7.55
C LEU A 22 -7.06 7.16 6.37
N ASP A 23 -5.75 6.93 6.39
CA ASP A 23 -5.06 6.06 5.44
C ASP A 23 -5.67 4.65 5.40
N ARG A 24 -5.33 3.90 4.33
CA ARG A 24 -5.89 2.57 4.05
C ARG A 24 -5.65 1.54 5.15
N ASN A 25 -4.65 1.76 6.00
CA ASN A 25 -4.21 0.83 7.05
C ASN A 25 -4.56 1.31 8.47
N GLY A 26 -5.04 2.54 8.65
CA GLY A 26 -5.41 2.99 10.00
C GLY A 26 -4.22 3.40 10.87
N LEU A 27 -3.09 3.80 10.27
CA LEU A 27 -1.80 3.91 10.98
C LEU A 27 -1.68 5.16 11.87
N ARG A 28 -2.62 6.10 11.76
CA ARG A 28 -2.74 7.27 12.65
C ARG A 28 -4.06 7.23 13.41
N PRO A 29 -4.09 7.58 14.71
CA PRO A 29 -5.34 7.63 15.45
C PRO A 29 -6.19 8.81 14.99
N ALA A 30 -7.49 8.58 14.86
CA ALA A 30 -8.48 9.64 14.66
C ALA A 30 -9.74 9.29 15.44
N ARG A 31 -10.05 10.12 16.43
CA ARG A 31 -11.18 9.99 17.35
C ARG A 31 -12.15 11.12 17.09
N TYR A 32 -13.44 10.85 17.18
CA TYR A 32 -14.46 11.89 17.03
C TYR A 32 -15.47 11.85 18.16
N SER A 33 -15.98 13.02 18.50
CA SER A 33 -17.11 13.22 19.42
C SER A 33 -18.11 14.16 18.78
N ILE A 34 -19.38 13.77 18.78
CA ILE A 34 -20.50 14.57 18.28
C ILE A 34 -21.35 14.97 19.48
N MET A 35 -21.63 16.25 19.61
CA MET A 35 -22.40 16.85 20.70
C MET A 35 -23.86 17.01 20.30
N LYS A 36 -24.74 17.04 21.29
CA LYS A 36 -26.19 17.25 21.11
C LYS A 36 -26.54 18.62 20.52
N ASN A 37 -25.67 19.62 20.71
CA ASN A 37 -25.82 20.97 20.15
C ASN A 37 -25.30 21.10 18.70
N GLY A 38 -24.89 19.99 18.06
CA GLY A 38 -24.44 19.98 16.67
C GLY A 38 -22.93 20.23 16.47
N ILE A 39 -22.16 20.43 17.55
CA ILE A 39 -20.70 20.51 17.46
C ILE A 39 -20.13 19.11 17.23
N ALA A 40 -19.24 18.97 16.25
CA ALA A 40 -18.47 17.75 16.03
C ALA A 40 -16.97 18.05 16.11
N VAL A 41 -16.26 17.20 16.83
CA VAL A 41 -14.82 17.33 17.07
C VAL A 41 -14.14 16.08 16.57
N VAL A 42 -13.11 16.25 15.76
CA VAL A 42 -12.21 15.17 15.31
C VAL A 42 -10.79 15.53 15.72
N ALA A 43 -10.11 14.63 16.39
CA ALA A 43 -8.74 14.83 16.85
C ALA A 43 -7.97 13.50 16.92
N SER A 44 -6.65 13.58 17.05
CA SER A 44 -5.79 12.40 17.22
C SER A 44 -6.09 11.64 18.52
N GLU A 45 -6.64 12.32 19.52
CA GLU A 45 -6.92 11.78 20.85
C GLU A 45 -8.32 12.19 21.35
N THR A 46 -8.82 11.48 22.37
CA THR A 46 -10.06 11.86 23.07
C THR A 46 -9.76 12.77 24.25
N GLY A 47 -10.65 13.71 24.55
CA GLY A 47 -10.48 14.61 25.71
C GLY A 47 -9.65 15.86 25.43
N VAL A 48 -9.39 16.16 24.16
CA VAL A 48 -8.73 17.42 23.73
C VAL A 48 -9.51 18.67 24.07
N LEU A 49 -10.83 18.54 24.26
CA LEU A 49 -11.74 19.61 24.66
C LEU A 49 -12.61 19.09 25.80
N ASP A 50 -12.87 19.96 26.78
CA ASP A 50 -13.67 19.63 27.96
C ASP A 50 -15.16 19.78 27.64
N PHE A 51 -15.87 18.65 27.60
CA PHE A 51 -17.30 18.57 27.38
C PHE A 51 -17.94 17.72 28.46
N LYS A 52 -19.07 18.19 29.01
CA LYS A 52 -19.81 17.41 30.01
C LYS A 52 -20.34 16.12 29.37
N PRO A 53 -20.25 14.95 30.03
CA PRO A 53 -20.72 13.69 29.46
C PRO A 53 -22.17 13.71 28.96
N GLY A 54 -23.05 14.49 29.60
CA GLY A 54 -24.45 14.62 29.21
C GLY A 54 -24.69 15.38 27.90
N GLU A 55 -23.71 16.14 27.41
CA GLU A 55 -23.78 16.91 26.15
C GLU A 55 -23.36 16.07 24.94
N ILE A 56 -22.73 14.92 25.17
CA ILE A 56 -22.16 14.07 24.12
C ILE A 56 -23.26 13.16 23.56
N LEU A 57 -23.48 13.23 22.25
CA LEU A 57 -24.42 12.38 21.52
C LEU A 57 -23.75 11.07 21.09
N GLU A 58 -22.55 11.16 20.52
CA GLU A 58 -21.83 10.00 19.97
C GLU A 58 -20.31 10.17 20.19
N LYS A 59 -19.63 9.08 20.54
CA LYS A 59 -18.16 8.99 20.50
C LYS A 59 -17.76 7.83 19.60
N GLY A 60 -16.75 8.06 18.77
CA GLY A 60 -16.25 7.03 17.86
C GLY A 60 -14.80 7.22 17.49
N LYS A 61 -14.34 6.35 16.60
CA LYS A 61 -13.03 6.42 15.95
C LYS A 61 -13.19 6.13 14.47
N LEU A 62 -12.34 6.72 13.64
CA LEU A 62 -12.22 6.32 12.25
C LEU A 62 -11.40 5.03 12.18
N LYS A 63 -11.86 4.08 11.36
CA LYS A 63 -11.15 2.85 11.03
C LYS A 63 -10.33 3.03 9.74
N PRO A 64 -9.51 2.04 9.34
CA PRO A 64 -8.71 2.14 8.11
C PRO A 64 -9.57 2.52 6.89
N GLY A 65 -9.16 3.58 6.19
CA GLY A 65 -9.85 4.10 5.00
C GLY A 65 -11.24 4.70 5.25
N GLU A 66 -11.65 4.93 6.50
CA GLU A 66 -12.94 5.55 6.82
C GLU A 66 -12.89 7.07 6.73
N MET A 67 -14.03 7.66 6.36
CA MET A 67 -14.24 9.09 6.28
C MET A 67 -15.39 9.58 7.19
N LEU A 68 -15.24 10.80 7.68
CA LEU A 68 -16.31 11.60 8.28
C LEU A 68 -16.36 12.95 7.56
N LEU A 69 -17.56 13.39 7.17
CA LEU A 69 -17.75 14.66 6.48
C LEU A 69 -18.89 15.43 7.16
N ILE A 70 -18.71 16.72 7.35
CA ILE A 70 -19.70 17.65 7.88
C ILE A 70 -19.99 18.66 6.78
N ASP A 71 -21.21 18.64 6.26
CA ASP A 71 -21.69 19.59 5.26
C ASP A 71 -22.34 20.77 6.01
N THR A 72 -21.66 21.92 6.06
CA THR A 72 -22.16 23.08 6.80
C THR A 72 -23.30 23.79 6.08
N SER A 73 -23.43 23.61 4.76
CA SER A 73 -24.56 24.16 4.00
C SER A 73 -25.88 23.45 4.32
N LYS A 74 -25.82 22.12 4.56
CA LYS A 74 -26.99 21.30 4.90
C LYS A 74 -27.13 21.04 6.40
N GLY A 75 -26.16 21.45 7.21
CA GLY A 75 -26.14 21.25 8.66
C GLY A 75 -26.15 19.79 9.07
N ARG A 76 -25.48 18.90 8.32
CA ARG A 76 -25.54 17.45 8.55
C ARG A 76 -24.16 16.77 8.52
N ILE A 77 -24.06 15.67 9.27
CA ILE A 77 -22.86 14.85 9.36
C ILE A 77 -23.08 13.57 8.54
N MET A 78 -22.19 13.32 7.59
CA MET A 78 -22.17 12.13 6.75
C MET A 78 -21.08 11.17 7.24
N LYS A 79 -21.43 9.88 7.36
CA LYS A 79 -20.51 8.80 7.74
C LYS A 79 -19.98 8.09 6.48
N ASP A 80 -18.91 7.32 6.66
CA ASP A 80 -18.18 6.62 5.61
C ASP A 80 -19.05 5.97 4.51
N LYS A 81 -19.99 5.12 4.90
CA LYS A 81 -20.86 4.40 3.94
C LYS A 81 -21.71 5.34 3.09
N GLU A 82 -22.20 6.43 3.67
CA GLU A 82 -23.02 7.41 2.95
C GLU A 82 -22.16 8.19 1.94
N ILE A 83 -20.98 8.65 2.38
CA ILE A 83 -20.01 9.37 1.54
C ILE A 83 -19.62 8.49 0.35
N LYS A 84 -19.16 7.26 0.62
CA LYS A 84 -18.72 6.32 -0.42
C LYS A 84 -19.87 5.93 -1.34
N LYS A 85 -21.09 5.71 -0.81
CA LYS A 85 -22.26 5.42 -1.65
C LYS A 85 -22.53 6.54 -2.64
N ALA A 86 -22.55 7.80 -2.19
CA ALA A 86 -22.79 8.95 -3.05
C ALA A 86 -21.75 9.03 -4.20
N VAL A 87 -20.46 8.84 -3.88
CA VAL A 87 -19.38 8.84 -4.87
C VAL A 87 -19.51 7.68 -5.84
N CYS A 88 -19.73 6.46 -5.35
CA CYS A 88 -19.86 5.25 -6.16
C CYS A 88 -21.07 5.30 -7.11
N THR A 89 -22.15 5.99 -6.73
CA THR A 89 -23.36 6.12 -7.57
C THR A 89 -23.31 7.29 -8.54
N ALA A 90 -22.31 8.17 -8.46
CA ALA A 90 -22.23 9.37 -9.30
C ALA A 90 -22.10 9.06 -10.80
N LYS A 91 -21.52 7.90 -11.15
CA LYS A 91 -21.33 7.45 -12.53
C LYS A 91 -21.45 5.91 -12.61
N GLN A 92 -21.65 5.39 -13.81
CA GLN A 92 -21.71 3.95 -14.07
C GLN A 92 -20.31 3.32 -14.14
N TYR A 93 -19.52 3.43 -13.06
CA TYR A 93 -18.12 2.95 -13.04
C TYR A 93 -17.98 1.48 -13.44
N GLY A 94 -18.92 0.62 -13.06
CA GLY A 94 -18.92 -0.79 -13.45
C GLY A 94 -19.00 -1.02 -14.96
N CYS A 95 -19.81 -0.24 -15.67
CA CYS A 95 -19.89 -0.30 -17.14
C CYS A 95 -18.59 0.21 -17.78
N ILE A 96 -18.05 1.32 -17.27
CA ILE A 96 -16.80 1.90 -17.75
C ILE A 96 -15.65 0.89 -17.63
N ILE A 97 -15.54 0.22 -16.47
CA ILE A 97 -14.51 -0.80 -16.24
C ILE A 97 -14.72 -1.99 -17.17
N LYS A 98 -15.96 -2.50 -17.32
CA LYS A 98 -16.23 -3.64 -18.22
C LYS A 98 -15.92 -3.35 -19.68
N MET A 99 -16.18 -2.13 -20.14
CA MET A 99 -15.93 -1.75 -21.54
C MET A 99 -14.45 -1.47 -21.82
N GLY A 100 -13.69 -0.99 -20.83
CA GLY A 100 -12.30 -0.55 -21.02
C GLY A 100 -11.23 -1.48 -20.44
N LYS A 101 -11.57 -2.42 -19.56
CA LYS A 101 -10.62 -3.33 -18.93
C LYS A 101 -10.42 -4.57 -19.79
N ILE A 102 -9.17 -4.80 -20.18
CA ILE A 102 -8.73 -6.03 -20.83
C ILE A 102 -7.97 -6.83 -19.77
N ASN A 103 -8.38 -8.07 -19.48
CA ASN A 103 -7.60 -8.94 -18.59
C ASN A 103 -6.66 -9.81 -19.42
N ILE A 104 -5.39 -9.86 -19.05
CA ILE A 104 -4.39 -10.68 -19.75
C ILE A 104 -4.73 -12.17 -19.65
N GLU A 105 -5.37 -12.58 -18.55
CA GLU A 105 -5.83 -13.96 -18.31
C GLU A 105 -6.87 -14.44 -19.33
N ASP A 106 -7.59 -13.53 -19.98
CA ASP A 106 -8.57 -13.86 -21.02
C ASP A 106 -7.89 -14.29 -22.34
N PHE A 107 -6.57 -14.12 -22.45
CA PHE A 107 -5.78 -14.54 -23.59
C PHE A 107 -5.00 -15.81 -23.24
N TYR A 108 -5.11 -16.82 -24.11
CA TYR A 108 -4.25 -17.98 -24.02
C TYR A 108 -2.80 -17.54 -24.28
N GLY A 109 -1.96 -17.61 -23.25
CA GLY A 109 -0.52 -17.46 -23.42
C GLY A 109 -0.03 -18.47 -24.45
N ILE A 110 0.86 -18.03 -25.35
CA ILE A 110 1.55 -18.96 -26.25
C ILE A 110 2.36 -19.90 -25.36
N GLN A 111 2.07 -21.20 -25.42
CA GLN A 111 2.95 -22.19 -24.80
C GLN A 111 4.27 -22.17 -25.57
N ASP A 112 5.27 -21.53 -24.96
CA ASP A 112 6.62 -21.54 -25.49
C ASP A 112 7.24 -22.90 -25.20
N ASN A 113 7.09 -23.82 -26.17
CA ASN A 113 7.68 -25.14 -26.14
C ASN A 113 9.11 -25.14 -26.73
N THR A 114 9.80 -23.99 -26.76
CA THR A 114 11.17 -23.94 -27.27
C THR A 114 12.12 -24.67 -26.32
N CYS A 115 12.61 -25.82 -26.78
CA CYS A 115 13.75 -26.48 -26.16
C CYS A 115 15.01 -25.65 -26.44
N ILE A 116 15.51 -24.92 -25.44
CA ILE A 116 16.77 -24.18 -25.56
C ILE A 116 17.93 -25.17 -25.49
N ASN A 117 18.85 -25.10 -26.47
CA ASN A 117 20.07 -25.89 -26.46
C ASN A 117 20.90 -25.59 -25.20
N PRO A 118 21.31 -26.61 -24.40
CA PRO A 118 22.09 -26.41 -23.17
C PRO A 118 23.39 -25.61 -23.34
N VAL A 119 24.04 -25.71 -24.49
CA VAL A 119 25.26 -24.93 -24.80
C VAL A 119 24.93 -23.44 -24.90
N ILE A 120 23.88 -23.10 -25.66
CA ILE A 120 23.40 -21.73 -25.83
C ILE A 120 22.90 -21.16 -24.50
N LEU A 121 22.21 -21.98 -23.69
CA LEU A 121 21.76 -21.57 -22.36
C LEU A 121 22.94 -21.19 -21.47
N LYS A 122 24.00 -22.02 -21.46
CA LYS A 122 25.20 -21.75 -20.67
C LYS A 122 25.93 -20.49 -21.12
N GLU A 123 26.05 -20.26 -22.43
CA GLU A 123 26.63 -19.02 -22.97
C GLU A 123 25.84 -17.79 -22.51
N LYS A 124 24.50 -17.85 -22.57
CA LYS A 124 23.63 -16.78 -22.08
C LYS A 124 23.81 -16.55 -20.58
N GLN A 125 23.81 -17.61 -19.77
CA GLN A 125 24.03 -17.53 -18.33
C GLN A 125 25.34 -16.79 -18.00
N ILE A 126 26.44 -17.17 -18.66
CA ILE A 126 27.74 -16.50 -18.49
C ILE A 126 27.66 -15.03 -18.91
N SER A 127 27.05 -14.72 -20.06
CA SER A 127 26.94 -13.35 -20.57
C SER A 127 26.14 -12.41 -19.65
N PHE A 128 25.18 -12.95 -18.89
CA PHE A 128 24.39 -12.21 -17.91
C PHE A 128 24.95 -12.33 -16.47
N GLY A 129 26.11 -12.96 -16.30
CA GLY A 129 26.79 -13.07 -15.01
C GLY A 129 26.18 -14.07 -14.03
N TYR A 130 25.38 -15.03 -14.49
CA TYR A 130 24.88 -16.12 -13.63
C TYR A 130 26.02 -17.05 -13.23
N THR A 131 26.09 -17.33 -11.94
CA THR A 131 27.05 -18.26 -11.34
C THR A 131 26.39 -19.58 -10.95
N LEU A 132 27.19 -20.60 -10.69
CA LEU A 132 26.69 -21.86 -10.13
C LEU A 132 26.03 -21.67 -8.76
N GLU A 133 26.46 -20.66 -7.99
CA GLU A 133 25.86 -20.32 -6.71
C GLU A 133 24.45 -19.75 -6.91
N ASP A 134 24.26 -18.81 -7.84
CA ASP A 134 22.93 -18.29 -8.18
C ASP A 134 21.96 -19.41 -8.58
N LEU A 135 22.43 -20.38 -9.37
CA LEU A 135 21.60 -21.50 -9.80
C LEU A 135 21.26 -22.46 -8.65
N ASN A 136 22.23 -22.83 -7.83
CA ASN A 136 22.06 -23.87 -6.81
C ASN A 136 21.47 -23.35 -5.50
N VAL A 137 21.79 -22.11 -5.13
CA VAL A 137 21.40 -21.49 -3.85
C VAL A 137 20.16 -20.62 -4.00
N LEU A 138 19.98 -19.94 -5.13
CA LEU A 138 18.84 -19.06 -5.37
C LEU A 138 17.75 -19.71 -6.22
N ILE A 139 18.05 -19.99 -7.49
CA ILE A 139 17.04 -20.40 -8.48
C ILE A 139 16.50 -21.80 -8.19
N GLY A 140 17.37 -22.77 -7.90
CA GLY A 140 17.00 -24.15 -7.63
C GLY A 140 15.99 -24.28 -6.47
N PRO A 141 16.25 -23.68 -5.29
CA PRO A 141 15.29 -23.64 -4.20
C PRO A 141 14.00 -22.90 -4.55
N MET A 142 14.05 -21.73 -5.19
CA MET A 142 12.84 -21.02 -5.62
C MET A 142 11.96 -21.87 -6.56
N ALA A 143 12.57 -22.59 -7.48
CA ALA A 143 11.87 -23.47 -8.40
C ALA A 143 11.24 -24.69 -7.73
N ARG A 144 11.85 -25.22 -6.66
CA ARG A 144 11.35 -26.39 -5.93
C ARG A 144 10.30 -26.04 -4.89
N ASP A 145 10.54 -24.99 -4.11
CA ASP A 145 9.80 -24.69 -2.89
C ASP A 145 8.83 -23.51 -3.06
N ALA A 146 8.86 -22.82 -4.21
CA ALA A 146 8.08 -21.62 -4.50
C ALA A 146 8.26 -20.51 -3.44
N LYS A 147 9.44 -20.45 -2.82
CA LYS A 147 9.85 -19.49 -1.80
C LYS A 147 11.28 -19.05 -2.04
N GLU A 148 11.59 -17.82 -1.64
CA GLU A 148 12.99 -17.40 -1.59
C GLU A 148 13.79 -18.24 -0.59
N PRO A 149 15.05 -18.59 -0.89
CA PRO A 149 15.89 -19.32 0.03
C PRO A 149 16.23 -18.47 1.26
N ILE A 150 16.32 -19.12 2.41
CA ILE A 150 16.72 -18.47 3.66
C ILE A 150 18.21 -18.74 3.90
N GLY A 151 18.95 -17.68 4.25
CA GLY A 151 20.33 -17.73 4.69
C GLY A 151 20.50 -17.20 6.11
N SER A 152 21.73 -17.24 6.61
CA SER A 152 22.11 -16.65 7.90
C SER A 152 23.48 -15.98 7.78
N MET A 153 23.89 -15.27 8.84
CA MET A 153 25.09 -14.42 8.89
C MET A 153 24.97 -13.13 8.05
N GLY A 154 25.94 -12.24 8.23
CA GLY A 154 26.03 -10.98 7.47
C GLY A 154 26.65 -11.16 6.09
N ASN A 155 26.44 -10.18 5.22
CA ASN A 155 27.12 -10.13 3.93
C ASN A 155 28.54 -9.54 4.10
N ASP A 156 29.55 -10.40 4.03
CA ASP A 156 30.98 -10.03 4.15
C ASP A 156 31.66 -9.78 2.78
N THR A 157 30.87 -9.62 1.71
CA THR A 157 31.42 -9.26 0.40
C THR A 157 31.68 -7.75 0.31
N PRO A 158 32.69 -7.30 -0.47
CA PRO A 158 32.91 -5.88 -0.72
C PRO A 158 31.67 -5.22 -1.33
N LEU A 159 31.50 -3.92 -1.09
CA LEU A 159 30.51 -3.12 -1.83
C LEU A 159 30.75 -3.29 -3.34
N ALA A 160 29.68 -3.30 -4.14
CA ALA A 160 29.77 -3.60 -5.56
C ALA A 160 30.81 -2.72 -6.29
N VAL A 161 30.88 -1.43 -5.95
CA VAL A 161 31.83 -0.46 -6.52
C VAL A 161 33.30 -0.70 -6.13
N LEU A 162 33.56 -1.45 -5.05
CA LEU A 162 34.89 -1.81 -4.54
C LEU A 162 35.28 -3.24 -4.88
N SER A 163 34.41 -3.99 -5.56
CA SER A 163 34.64 -5.39 -5.88
C SER A 163 35.67 -5.54 -6.99
N ASN A 164 36.59 -6.49 -6.82
CA ASN A 164 37.52 -6.92 -7.89
C ASN A 164 36.87 -7.91 -8.87
N ARG A 165 35.58 -8.24 -8.68
CA ARG A 165 34.78 -9.11 -9.55
C ARG A 165 33.70 -8.30 -10.24
N GLU A 166 33.32 -8.72 -11.44
CA GLU A 166 32.17 -8.16 -12.16
C GLU A 166 30.91 -8.24 -11.28
N GLN A 167 30.16 -7.15 -11.21
CA GLN A 167 28.94 -7.03 -10.40
C GLN A 167 27.77 -6.69 -11.31
N ASN A 168 26.63 -7.32 -11.06
CA ASN A 168 25.39 -6.97 -11.77
C ASN A 168 24.92 -5.58 -11.34
N LEU A 169 24.24 -4.87 -12.24
CA LEU A 169 23.65 -3.55 -11.98
C LEU A 169 22.78 -3.55 -10.73
N PHE A 170 22.02 -4.63 -10.49
CA PHE A 170 21.15 -4.75 -9.32
C PHE A 170 21.91 -4.70 -7.98
N SER A 171 23.18 -5.10 -7.94
CA SER A 171 24.00 -5.07 -6.71
C SER A 171 24.27 -3.65 -6.19
N TYR A 172 24.15 -2.64 -7.07
CA TYR A 172 24.34 -1.23 -6.74
C TYR A 172 23.11 -0.57 -6.12
N PHE A 173 21.92 -1.15 -6.31
CA PHE A 173 20.68 -0.64 -5.74
C PHE A 173 20.41 -1.34 -4.42
N LYS A 174 20.23 -0.56 -3.35
CA LYS A 174 19.84 -1.08 -2.03
C LYS A 174 18.37 -0.77 -1.79
N GLN A 175 17.61 -1.80 -1.42
CA GLN A 175 16.21 -1.61 -1.05
C GLN A 175 16.15 -0.70 0.17
N LEU A 176 15.42 0.39 0.03
CA LEU A 176 15.12 1.26 1.16
C LEU A 176 14.06 0.61 2.02
N PHE A 177 14.14 0.82 3.32
CA PHE A 177 13.15 0.38 4.28
C PHE A 177 12.90 1.50 5.27
N SER A 178 11.68 1.54 5.82
CA SER A 178 11.31 2.55 6.79
C SER A 178 11.78 2.16 8.18
N GLN A 179 12.27 3.15 8.92
CA GLN A 179 12.62 3.02 10.32
C GLN A 179 12.01 4.19 11.08
N VAL A 180 11.29 3.90 12.18
CA VAL A 180 10.67 4.86 13.11
C VAL A 180 9.57 5.76 12.52
N THR A 181 9.82 6.41 11.38
CA THR A 181 8.96 7.40 10.72
C THR A 181 7.64 6.82 10.22
N ASN A 182 7.67 5.64 9.63
CA ASN A 182 6.50 4.86 9.25
C ASN A 182 6.75 3.35 9.45
N PRO A 183 5.75 2.59 9.92
CA PRO A 183 5.91 1.16 10.14
C PRO A 183 5.92 0.40 8.80
N PRO A 184 6.71 -0.69 8.69
CA PRO A 184 6.54 -1.66 7.62
C PRO A 184 5.20 -2.40 7.80
N ILE A 185 4.70 -2.99 6.71
CA ILE A 185 3.48 -3.82 6.69
C ILE A 185 3.91 -5.29 6.63
N ASP A 186 3.15 -6.16 7.27
CA ASP A 186 3.31 -7.62 7.15
C ASP A 186 2.77 -8.06 5.77
N PRO A 187 3.63 -8.54 4.85
CA PRO A 187 3.29 -8.79 3.45
C PRO A 187 2.46 -10.06 3.20
#